data_AF-A0A2M9HT66-F1
#
_entry.id   AF-A0A2M9HT66-F1
#
_cell.length_a   1.000
_cell.length_b   1.000
_cell.length_c   1.000
_cell.angle_alpha   90.00
_cell.angle_beta   90.00
_cell.angle_gamma   90.00
#
_symmetry.space_group_name_H-M   'P 1'
#
loop_
_entity.id
_entity.type
_entity.pdbx_description
1 polymer ?
#
loop_
_entity_poly.entity_id
_entity_poly.type
_entity_poly.pdbx_seq_one_letter_code
_entity_poly.pdbx_strand_id
1 'polypeptide(L)'
;MADDTNEQDNAPEPPDGQQTADLGQKPPWERDGEEFSPEKAWSLIQHLREDNSKLRTASEASSAKLREIEDAKLTEQEKLQRDLKEAHEQLAQVNMAKAWAEARAKHPSLTEQDFDLIGGGSPEEVMAKAAKLAARIDAQAAKNADQNNINPILRAQPTGGSDPTGGEKTDWARRVLTDK
;
A
#
# COMPACT_ATOMS: atom_id res chain seq x y z
N MET A 1 -8.63 -82.98 -7.01
CA MET A 1 -9.28 -82.82 -5.69
C MET A 1 -10.68 -82.31 -6.01
N ALA A 2 -11.74 -83.13 -6.04
CA ALA A 2 -12.55 -83.57 -4.88
C ALA A 2 -12.95 -82.35 -4.02
N ASP A 3 -14.20 -82.00 -3.70
CA ASP A 3 -15.52 -82.65 -3.55
C ASP A 3 -16.53 -81.46 -3.59
N ASP A 4 -17.61 -81.46 -4.37
CA ASP A 4 -19.01 -81.75 -3.96
C ASP A 4 -19.44 -81.31 -2.54
N THR A 5 -20.23 -80.22 -2.43
CA THR A 5 -21.47 -80.04 -1.60
C THR A 5 -21.92 -78.56 -1.70
N ASN A 6 -22.98 -78.23 -2.43
CA ASN A 6 -24.41 -78.37 -2.14
C ASN A 6 -24.97 -77.29 -1.17
N GLU A 7 -25.88 -76.49 -1.73
CA GLU A 7 -27.09 -75.89 -1.11
C GLU A 7 -27.00 -75.23 0.28
N GLN A 8 -27.32 -73.93 0.36
CA GLN A 8 -28.63 -73.46 0.85
C GLN A 8 -28.70 -71.93 0.91
N ASP A 9 -29.64 -71.38 0.13
CA ASP A 9 -30.42 -70.21 0.53
C ASP A 9 -30.84 -70.37 1.99
N ASN A 10 -30.45 -69.43 2.85
CA ASN A 10 -31.14 -69.25 4.11
C ASN A 10 -31.22 -67.77 4.43
N ALA A 11 -32.37 -67.20 4.08
CA ALA A 11 -32.84 -65.93 4.61
C ALA A 11 -32.85 -66.01 6.15
N PRO A 12 -32.39 -64.98 6.87
CA PRO A 12 -32.72 -64.89 8.28
C PRO A 12 -34.22 -64.56 8.40
N GLU A 13 -35.00 -65.57 8.80
CA GLU A 13 -36.30 -65.40 9.44
C GLU A 13 -36.21 -64.37 10.59
N PRO A 14 -37.31 -63.64 10.87
CA PRO A 14 -37.34 -62.68 11.95
C PRO A 14 -37.16 -63.41 13.28
N PRO A 15 -36.43 -62.87 14.26
CA PRO A 15 -36.43 -63.46 15.59
C PRO A 15 -37.84 -63.29 16.16
N ASP A 16 -38.52 -64.43 16.28
CA ASP A 16 -39.76 -64.62 17.03
C ASP A 16 -39.69 -63.97 18.41
N GLY A 17 -40.86 -63.49 18.84
CA GLY A 17 -41.05 -62.76 20.07
C GLY A 17 -40.50 -63.50 21.29
N GLN A 18 -39.47 -62.93 21.91
CA GLN A 18 -39.16 -63.18 23.30
C GLN A 18 -39.92 -62.17 24.15
N GLN A 19 -41.08 -62.61 24.64
CA GLN A 19 -41.66 -62.12 25.89
C GLN A 19 -40.61 -62.32 27.01
N THR A 20 -39.79 -61.30 27.28
CA THR A 20 -39.13 -61.19 28.58
C THR A 20 -40.17 -60.76 29.59
N ALA A 21 -40.53 -61.70 30.45
CA ALA A 21 -41.29 -61.49 31.65
C ALA A 21 -40.74 -60.29 32.45
N ASP A 22 -41.64 -59.36 32.76
CA ASP A 22 -41.81 -58.70 34.04
C ASP A 22 -40.62 -58.79 35.01
N LEU A 23 -39.73 -57.79 34.93
CA LEU A 23 -38.82 -57.42 36.01
C LEU A 23 -38.92 -55.92 36.26
N GLY A 24 -40.11 -55.42 36.63
CA GLY A 24 -40.29 -54.20 37.44
C GLY A 24 -39.55 -52.90 37.03
N GLN A 25 -38.91 -52.83 35.87
CA GLN A 25 -38.24 -51.66 35.35
C GLN A 25 -39.31 -50.84 34.66
N LYS A 26 -39.97 -50.04 35.49
CA LYS A 26 -40.81 -48.93 35.05
C LYS A 26 -40.04 -48.19 33.94
N PRO A 27 -40.64 -47.99 32.75
CA PRO A 27 -39.93 -47.37 31.65
C PRO A 27 -39.37 -46.00 32.05
N PRO A 28 -38.30 -45.51 31.42
CA PRO A 28 -37.54 -44.35 31.91
C PRO A 28 -38.38 -43.06 32.03
N TRP A 29 -39.48 -42.95 31.28
CA TRP A 29 -40.44 -41.83 31.37
C TRP A 29 -41.43 -41.93 32.54
N GLU A 30 -41.39 -43.03 33.29
CA GLU A 30 -42.21 -43.28 34.47
C GLU A 30 -41.37 -43.39 35.77
N ARG A 31 -40.06 -43.08 35.68
CA ARG A 31 -39.09 -43.19 36.77
C ARG A 31 -39.37 -42.26 37.96
N ASP A 32 -40.06 -41.14 37.71
CA ASP A 32 -40.46 -40.14 38.72
C ASP A 32 -41.87 -40.40 39.29
N GLY A 33 -42.48 -41.54 38.99
CA GLY A 33 -43.80 -41.92 39.50
C GLY A 33 -44.99 -41.30 38.75
N GLU A 34 -44.74 -40.42 37.78
CA GLU A 34 -45.75 -39.92 36.85
C GLU A 34 -45.99 -40.91 35.70
N GLU A 35 -47.25 -41.18 35.39
CA GLU A 35 -47.67 -42.04 34.29
C GLU A 35 -47.61 -41.25 32.96
N PHE A 36 -47.15 -41.89 31.88
CA PHE A 36 -47.03 -41.22 30.58
C PHE A 36 -48.39 -40.73 30.09
N SER A 37 -48.52 -39.41 29.91
CA SER A 37 -49.74 -38.80 29.38
C SER A 37 -49.49 -38.25 27.98
N PRO A 38 -50.05 -38.89 26.93
CA PRO A 38 -49.81 -38.48 25.55
C PRO A 38 -50.28 -37.04 25.27
N GLU A 39 -51.36 -36.60 25.92
CA GLU A 39 -51.88 -35.23 25.81
C GLU A 39 -50.90 -34.17 26.35
N LYS A 40 -50.26 -34.43 27.50
CA LYS A 40 -49.25 -33.50 28.05
C LYS A 40 -48.00 -33.46 27.18
N ALA A 41 -47.56 -34.62 26.68
CA ALA A 41 -46.43 -34.70 25.74
C ALA A 41 -46.73 -33.94 24.44
N TRP A 42 -47.95 -34.04 23.92
CA TRP A 42 -48.35 -33.34 22.70
C TRP A 42 -48.44 -31.82 22.90
N SER A 43 -49.03 -31.36 24.00
CA SER A 43 -49.06 -29.93 24.36
C SER A 43 -47.64 -29.36 24.52
N LEU A 44 -46.72 -30.10 25.16
CA LEU A 44 -45.32 -29.72 25.26
C LEU A 44 -44.65 -29.61 23.89
N ILE A 45 -44.88 -30.57 22.99
CA ILE A 45 -44.34 -30.54 21.63
C ILE A 45 -44.87 -29.32 20.87
N GLN A 46 -46.14 -28.95 21.02
CA GLN A 46 -46.70 -27.75 20.40
C GLN A 46 -46.02 -26.49 20.93
N HIS A 47 -45.89 -26.35 22.25
CA HIS A 47 -45.19 -25.21 22.85
C HIS A 47 -43.73 -25.13 22.38
N LEU A 48 -43.01 -26.27 22.35
CA LEU A 48 -41.63 -26.31 21.87
C LEU A 48 -41.52 -25.95 20.38
N ARG A 49 -42.50 -26.30 19.55
CA ARG A 49 -42.54 -25.90 18.14
C ARG A 49 -42.78 -24.40 18.00
N GLU A 50 -43.69 -23.83 18.78
CA GLU A 50 -43.92 -22.39 18.82
C GLU A 50 -42.68 -21.64 19.27
N ASP A 51 -42.02 -22.10 20.33
CA ASP A 51 -40.82 -21.47 20.86
C ASP A 51 -39.63 -21.63 19.90
N ASN A 52 -39.50 -22.77 19.22
CA ASN A 52 -38.49 -22.92 18.17
C ASN A 52 -38.75 -21.96 17.00
N SER A 53 -40.00 -21.78 16.60
CA SER A 53 -40.39 -20.80 15.57
C SER A 53 -40.04 -19.38 15.99
N LYS A 54 -40.38 -18.98 17.22
CA LYS A 54 -40.02 -17.67 17.78
C LYS A 54 -38.51 -17.46 17.87
N LEU A 55 -37.76 -18.48 18.27
CA LEU A 55 -36.29 -18.41 18.37
C LEU A 55 -35.65 -18.27 16.99
N ARG A 56 -36.17 -18.97 15.97
CA ARG A 56 -35.69 -18.84 14.59
C ARG A 56 -35.92 -17.43 14.05
N THR A 57 -37.12 -16.88 14.21
CA THR A 57 -37.41 -15.51 13.76
C THR A 57 -36.59 -14.47 14.52
N ALA A 58 -36.39 -14.64 15.82
CA ALA A 58 -35.53 -13.76 16.63
C ALA A 58 -34.05 -13.84 16.20
N SER A 59 -33.56 -15.05 15.89
CA SER A 59 -32.21 -15.28 15.37
C SER A 59 -32.01 -14.62 14.01
N GLU A 60 -32.95 -14.83 13.07
CA GLU A 60 -32.92 -14.20 11.75
C GLU A 60 -32.92 -12.67 11.86
N ALA A 61 -33.82 -12.10 12.68
CA ALA A 61 -33.87 -10.66 12.92
C ALA A 61 -32.58 -10.11 13.55
N SER A 62 -31.97 -10.86 14.47
CA SER A 62 -30.69 -10.45 15.10
C SER A 62 -29.54 -10.52 14.09
N SER A 63 -29.50 -11.56 13.26
CA SER A 63 -28.47 -11.70 12.21
C SER A 63 -28.58 -10.60 11.16
N ALA A 64 -29.80 -10.20 10.78
CA ALA A 64 -30.03 -9.10 9.86
C ALA A 64 -29.51 -7.76 10.42
N LYS A 65 -29.79 -7.48 11.71
CA LYS A 65 -29.29 -6.27 12.37
C LYS A 65 -27.76 -6.24 12.47
N LEU A 66 -27.12 -7.39 12.73
CA LEU A 66 -25.65 -7.46 12.78
C LEU A 66 -25.04 -7.14 11.41
N ARG A 67 -25.61 -7.66 10.32
CA ARG A 67 -25.18 -7.31 8.96
C ARG A 67 -25.33 -5.82 8.67
N GLU A 68 -26.48 -5.24 9.02
CA GLU A 68 -26.72 -3.81 8.82
C GLU A 68 -25.71 -2.93 9.59
N ILE A 69 -25.37 -3.32 10.83
CA ILE A 69 -24.35 -2.62 11.62
C ILE A 69 -22.96 -2.79 11.01
N GLU A 70 -22.61 -3.98 10.52
CA GLU A 70 -21.33 -4.24 9.85
C GLU A 70 -21.20 -3.41 8.56
N ASP A 71 -22.23 -3.37 7.73
CA ASP A 71 -22.28 -2.59 6.49
C ASP A 71 -22.21 -1.08 6.78
N ALA A 72 -22.94 -0.61 7.78
CA ALA A 72 -22.87 0.79 8.22
C ALA A 72 -21.47 1.15 8.72
N LYS A 73 -20.83 0.27 9.50
CA LYS A 73 -19.48 0.47 10.00
C LYS A 73 -18.43 0.48 8.88
N LEU A 74 -18.56 -0.41 7.89
CA LEU A 74 -17.72 -0.40 6.69
C LEU A 74 -17.85 0.93 5.95
N THR A 75 -19.07 1.40 5.75
CA THR A 75 -19.36 2.68 5.10
C THR A 75 -18.76 3.86 5.87
N GLU A 76 -18.86 3.87 7.20
CA GLU A 76 -18.24 4.89 8.05
C GLU A 76 -16.71 4.85 7.98
N GLN A 77 -16.12 3.66 7.99
CA GLN A 77 -14.67 3.50 7.88
C GLN A 77 -14.14 3.99 6.53
N GLU A 78 -14.83 3.70 5.43
CA GLU A 78 -14.47 4.21 4.11
C GLU A 78 -14.53 5.73 4.05
N LYS A 79 -15.58 6.33 4.62
CA LYS A 79 -15.70 7.78 4.73
C LYS A 79 -14.57 8.38 5.56
N LEU A 80 -14.27 7.80 6.72
CA LEU A 80 -13.16 8.26 7.57
C LEU A 80 -11.81 8.13 6.87
N GLN A 81 -11.57 7.05 6.12
CA GLN A 81 -10.34 6.89 5.33
C GLN A 81 -10.22 7.94 4.24
N ARG A 82 -11.35 8.25 3.57
CA ARG A 82 -11.39 9.32 2.56
C ARG A 82 -11.07 10.68 3.20
N ASP A 83 -11.73 11.02 4.29
CA ASP A 83 -11.52 12.28 5.01
C ASP A 83 -10.07 12.40 5.51
N LEU A 84 -9.50 11.30 6.02
CA LEU A 84 -8.10 11.24 6.46
C LEU A 84 -7.15 11.48 5.29
N LYS A 85 -7.41 10.86 4.13
CA LYS A 85 -6.62 11.07 2.91
C LYS A 85 -6.71 12.52 2.43
N GLU A 86 -7.90 13.10 2.39
CA GLU A 86 -8.11 14.50 1.99
C GLU A 86 -7.40 15.47 2.96
N ALA A 87 -7.46 15.21 4.27
CA ALA A 87 -6.73 16.00 5.27
C ALA A 87 -5.20 15.88 5.12
N HIS A 88 -4.68 14.68 4.86
CA HIS A 88 -3.25 14.49 4.59
C HIS A 88 -2.80 15.23 3.32
N GLU A 89 -3.61 15.23 2.27
CA GLU A 89 -3.30 15.92 1.03
C GLU A 89 -3.30 17.45 1.22
N GLN A 90 -4.27 17.99 1.97
CA GLN A 90 -4.28 19.39 2.35
C GLN A 90 -3.05 19.77 3.19
N LEU A 91 -2.68 18.93 4.17
CA LEU A 91 -1.49 19.15 4.99
C LEU A 91 -0.21 19.10 4.15
N ALA A 92 -0.10 18.18 3.19
CA ALA A 92 1.02 18.11 2.26
C ALA A 92 1.11 19.37 1.40
N GLN A 93 -0.01 19.86 0.87
CA GLN A 93 -0.06 21.12 0.10
C GLN A 93 0.39 22.33 0.94
N VAL A 94 -0.09 22.44 2.18
CA VAL A 94 0.30 23.54 3.09
C VAL A 94 1.78 23.46 3.43
N ASN A 95 2.31 22.27 3.74
CA ASN A 95 3.72 22.08 4.05
C ASN A 95 4.62 22.41 2.85
N MET A 96 4.19 22.03 1.64
CA MET A 96 4.86 22.43 0.40
C MET A 96 4.87 23.96 0.28
N ALA A 97 3.70 24.61 0.33
CA ALA A 97 3.59 26.06 0.21
C ALA A 97 4.46 26.81 1.23
N LYS A 98 4.52 26.32 2.47
CA LYS A 98 5.42 26.84 3.50
C LYS A 98 6.89 26.70 3.09
N ALA A 99 7.32 25.53 2.62
CA ALA A 99 8.69 25.32 2.16
C ALA A 99 9.08 26.23 0.99
N TRP A 100 8.17 26.42 0.03
CA TRP A 100 8.34 27.37 -1.08
C TRP A 100 8.48 28.81 -0.57
N ALA A 101 7.64 29.23 0.38
CA ALA A 101 7.71 30.56 0.97
C ALA A 101 9.02 30.77 1.76
N GLU A 102 9.45 29.78 2.54
CA GLU A 102 10.72 29.83 3.28
C GLU A 102 11.93 29.87 2.34
N ALA A 103 11.91 29.11 1.25
CA ALA A 103 12.99 29.12 0.26
C ALA A 103 13.09 30.48 -0.45
N ARG A 104 11.94 31.08 -0.82
CA ARG A 104 11.89 32.45 -1.38
C ARG A 104 12.42 33.49 -0.40
N ALA A 105 12.06 33.38 0.88
CA ALA A 105 12.53 34.31 1.91
C ALA A 105 14.04 34.20 2.16
N LYS A 106 14.60 32.98 2.15
CA LYS A 106 16.04 32.74 2.38
C LYS A 106 16.92 33.10 1.19
N HIS A 107 16.39 33.00 -0.03
CA HIS A 107 17.15 33.19 -1.27
C HIS A 107 16.52 34.27 -2.17
N PRO A 108 16.68 35.56 -1.83
CA PRO A 108 16.13 36.67 -2.64
C PRO A 108 16.83 36.84 -4.01
N SER A 109 17.98 36.20 -4.22
CA SER A 109 18.68 36.19 -5.52
C SER A 109 18.04 35.25 -6.56
N LEU A 110 17.12 34.38 -6.15
CA LEU A 110 16.38 33.49 -7.03
C LEU A 110 15.09 34.15 -7.53
N THR A 111 14.87 34.07 -8.84
CA THR A 111 13.63 34.55 -9.48
C THR A 111 12.54 33.48 -9.48
N GLU A 112 11.30 33.86 -9.81
CA GLU A 112 10.19 32.90 -9.96
C GLU A 112 10.49 31.81 -11.00
N GLN A 113 11.23 32.14 -12.06
CA GLN A 113 11.66 31.18 -13.08
C GLN A 113 12.64 30.15 -12.50
N ASP A 114 13.58 30.60 -11.66
CA ASP A 114 14.52 29.71 -10.97
C ASP A 114 13.81 28.74 -10.02
N PHE A 115 12.72 29.21 -9.41
CA PHE A 115 11.85 28.39 -8.57
C PHE A 115 11.06 27.35 -9.39
N ASP A 116 10.59 27.69 -10.58
CA ASP A 116 9.92 26.73 -11.49
C ASP A 116 10.88 25.59 -11.91
N LEU A 117 12.16 25.90 -12.11
CA LEU A 117 13.22 24.93 -12.41
C LEU A 117 13.54 23.95 -11.26
N ILE A 118 13.25 24.29 -10.00
CA ILE A 118 13.48 23.41 -8.84
C ILE A 118 12.47 22.24 -8.82
N GLY A 119 11.27 22.48 -9.35
CA GLY A 119 10.17 21.52 -9.42
C GLY A 119 9.63 21.08 -8.05
N GLY A 120 8.76 20.07 -8.06
CA GLY A 120 8.23 19.45 -6.84
C GLY A 120 9.23 18.49 -6.17
N GLY A 121 9.15 18.37 -4.84
CA GLY A 121 9.97 17.47 -4.03
C GLY A 121 9.61 17.60 -2.55
N SER A 122 10.27 16.86 -1.66
CA SER A 122 10.04 17.07 -0.22
C SER A 122 10.38 18.52 0.19
N PRO A 123 9.77 19.09 1.25
CA PRO A 123 10.10 20.42 1.76
C PRO A 123 11.61 20.66 1.93
N GLU A 124 12.34 19.65 2.40
CA GLU A 124 13.78 19.69 2.59
C GLU A 124 14.54 19.70 1.26
N GLU A 125 14.10 18.91 0.29
CA GLU A 125 14.68 18.90 -1.06
C GLU A 125 14.50 20.22 -1.78
N VAL A 126 13.33 20.87 -1.65
CA VAL A 126 13.06 22.19 -2.24
C VAL A 126 14.04 23.21 -1.68
N MET A 127 14.24 23.23 -0.36
CA MET A 127 15.22 24.12 0.27
C MET A 127 16.67 23.82 -0.16
N ALA A 128 17.07 22.55 -0.20
CA ALA A 128 18.42 22.16 -0.59
C ALA A 128 18.73 22.48 -2.06
N LYS A 129 17.75 22.29 -2.96
CA LYS A 129 17.86 22.66 -4.38
C LYS A 129 17.92 24.17 -4.55
N ALA A 130 17.08 24.92 -3.84
CA ALA A 130 17.13 26.39 -3.82
C ALA A 130 18.50 26.90 -3.38
N ALA A 131 19.03 26.38 -2.28
CA ALA A 131 20.34 26.77 -1.78
C ALA A 131 21.48 26.49 -2.78
N LYS A 132 21.46 25.32 -3.44
CA LYS A 132 22.43 24.98 -4.49
C LYS A 132 22.35 25.91 -5.69
N LEU A 133 21.13 26.27 -6.10
CA LEU A 133 20.92 27.16 -7.25
C LEU A 133 21.36 28.58 -6.93
N ALA A 134 20.99 29.11 -5.75
CA ALA A 134 21.44 30.42 -5.28
C ALA A 134 22.97 30.51 -5.26
N ALA A 135 23.65 29.52 -4.66
CA ALA A 135 25.11 29.48 -4.63
C ALA A 135 25.73 29.44 -6.04
N ARG A 136 25.10 28.77 -7.00
CA ARG A 136 25.56 28.73 -8.40
C ARG A 136 25.40 30.08 -9.09
N ILE A 137 24.28 30.78 -8.86
CA ILE A 137 24.04 32.12 -9.41
C ILE A 137 25.06 33.10 -8.83
N ASP A 138 25.28 33.08 -7.52
CA ASP A 138 26.26 33.95 -6.86
C ASP A 138 27.69 33.67 -7.36
N ALA A 139 28.06 32.39 -7.51
CA ALA A 139 29.35 32.01 -8.07
C ALA A 139 29.51 32.41 -9.55
N GLN A 140 28.44 32.35 -10.34
CA GLN A 140 28.45 32.79 -11.74
C GLN A 140 28.54 34.33 -11.83
N ALA A 141 27.83 35.05 -10.96
CA ALA A 141 27.93 36.50 -10.86
C ALA A 141 29.37 36.93 -10.50
N ALA A 142 30.01 36.24 -9.56
CA ALA A 142 31.41 36.48 -9.20
C ALA A 142 32.38 36.23 -10.38
N LYS A 143 32.21 35.12 -11.12
CA LYS A 143 33.03 34.84 -12.31
C LYS A 143 32.84 35.85 -13.43
N ASN A 144 31.62 36.30 -13.67
CA ASN A 144 31.33 37.32 -14.68
C ASN A 144 31.90 38.68 -14.28
N ALA A 145 31.83 39.05 -12.99
CA ALA A 145 32.44 40.27 -12.48
C ALA A 145 33.98 40.25 -12.64
N ASP A 146 34.62 39.13 -12.33
CA ASP A 146 36.07 38.96 -12.52
C ASP A 146 36.45 39.05 -14.01
N GLN A 147 35.69 38.41 -14.91
CA GLN A 147 35.92 38.50 -16.36
C GLN A 147 35.72 39.90 -16.94
N ASN A 148 34.81 40.70 -16.39
CA ASN A 148 34.55 42.07 -16.84
C ASN A 148 35.59 43.08 -16.33
N ASN A 149 36.28 42.77 -15.24
CA ASN A 149 37.36 43.59 -14.67
C ASN A 149 38.74 43.33 -15.29
N ILE A 150 38.86 42.34 -16.20
CA ILE A 150 40.09 42.12 -16.97
C ILE A 150 40.21 43.21 -18.03
N ASN A 151 41.24 44.06 -17.89
CA ASN A 151 41.61 45.07 -18.88
C ASN A 151 41.56 44.48 -20.31
N PRO A 152 40.82 45.08 -21.26
CA PRO A 152 40.69 44.54 -22.61
C PRO A 152 42.03 44.46 -23.35
N ILE A 153 43.01 45.28 -22.96
CA ILE A 153 44.38 45.26 -23.49
C ILE A 153 45.11 43.94 -23.16
N LEU A 154 44.84 43.33 -22.01
CA LEU A 154 45.42 42.03 -21.63
C LEU A 154 44.71 40.85 -22.32
N ARG A 155 43.51 41.08 -22.88
CA ARG A 155 42.77 40.10 -23.68
C ARG A 155 43.25 40.06 -25.14
N ALA A 156 43.94 41.10 -25.60
CA ALA A 156 44.45 41.26 -26.96
C ALA A 156 45.80 40.56 -27.23
N GLN A 157 46.37 39.85 -26.24
CA GLN A 157 47.50 38.95 -26.48
C GLN A 157 46.98 37.51 -26.54
N PRO A 158 46.52 37.02 -27.71
CA PRO A 158 46.32 35.61 -27.91
C PRO A 158 47.69 34.92 -27.83
N THR A 159 47.97 34.22 -26.73
CA THR A 159 49.11 33.28 -26.64
C THR A 159 48.86 31.98 -27.42
N GLY A 160 47.93 32.00 -28.36
CA GLY A 160 47.65 30.92 -29.31
C GLY A 160 47.75 31.45 -30.73
N GLY A 161 48.93 31.34 -31.32
CA GLY A 161 49.17 31.77 -32.70
C GLY A 161 50.63 32.12 -32.95
N SER A 162 51.54 31.15 -32.79
CA SER A 162 52.85 31.26 -33.45
C SER A 162 52.58 31.35 -34.95
N ASP A 163 52.83 32.49 -35.56
CA ASP A 163 52.82 32.67 -37.00
C ASP A 163 53.75 31.61 -37.63
N PRO A 164 53.25 30.66 -38.44
CA PRO A 164 54.07 29.63 -39.05
C PRO A 164 55.00 30.17 -40.14
N THR A 165 54.99 31.47 -40.42
CA THR A 165 55.89 32.10 -41.41
C THR A 165 57.10 32.80 -40.79
N GLY A 166 57.25 32.81 -39.47
CA GLY A 166 58.43 33.31 -38.76
C GLY A 166 59.60 32.31 -38.63
N GLY A 167 59.76 31.39 -39.58
CA GLY A 167 60.89 30.47 -39.60
C GLY A 167 62.11 31.10 -40.28
N GLU A 168 63.19 31.31 -39.54
CA GLU A 168 64.52 31.53 -40.13
C GLU A 168 64.80 30.39 -41.12
N LYS A 169 64.73 30.69 -42.42
CA LYS A 169 65.10 29.75 -43.46
C LYS A 169 66.61 29.56 -43.39
N THR A 170 67.03 28.55 -42.62
CA THR A 170 68.36 27.99 -42.74
C THR A 170 68.41 27.29 -44.10
N ASP A 171 68.78 28.06 -45.13
CA ASP A 171 69.02 27.55 -46.48
C ASP A 171 70.14 26.52 -46.42
N TRP A 172 69.78 25.24 -46.33
CA TRP A 172 70.72 24.12 -46.33
C TRP A 172 71.68 24.15 -47.53
N ALA A 173 71.23 24.73 -48.66
CA ALA A 173 72.03 24.95 -49.86
C ALA A 173 73.18 25.94 -49.64
N ARG A 174 73.04 26.95 -48.76
CA ARG A 174 74.14 27.86 -48.39
C ARG A 174 75.11 27.20 -47.41
N ARG A 175 74.60 26.36 -46.50
CA ARG A 175 75.41 25.66 -45.49
C ARG A 175 76.41 24.67 -46.10
N VAL A 176 76.04 23.99 -47.19
CA VAL A 176 76.93 23.06 -47.91
C VAL A 176 77.99 23.79 -48.74
N LEU A 177 77.75 25.04 -49.12
CA LEU A 177 78.68 25.82 -49.94
C LEU A 177 79.78 26.52 -49.12
N THR A 178 79.50 26.82 -47.85
CA THR A 178 80.47 27.44 -46.93
C THR A 178 81.32 26.44 -46.14
N ASP A 179 81.04 25.13 -46.24
CA ASP A 179 81.84 24.08 -45.59
C ASP A 179 82.90 23.53 -46.58
N LYS A 180 83.92 24.34 -46.83
CA LYS A 180 85.18 23.98 -47.51
C LYS A 180 86.36 24.69 -46.88
#